data_AF-A0A7Y5CBG4-F1
#
_entry.id   AF-A0A7Y5CBG4-F1
#
_cell.length_a   1.000
_cell.length_b   1.000
_cell.length_c   1.000
_cell.angle_alpha   90.00
_cell.angle_beta   90.00
_cell.angle_gamma   90.00
#
_symmetry.space_group_name_H-M   'P 1'
#
loop_
_entity.id
_entity.type
_entity.pdbx_description
1 polymer ?
#
loop_
_entity_poly.entity_id
_entity_poly.type
_entity_poly.pdbx_seq_one_letter_code
_entity_poly.pdbx_strand_id
1 'polypeptide(L)'
;MRGFVLALALVIPSLHTQAYVGVSTLHEVVDNSDAIYVAKVVEIIEYKSYKIAKARVSDILKGPHYEFAFFRAVSTWTCDISSAELGEDVVLVLNDNVDRTIVDSDKYTRATFDGVSELEARRLSETHVPLALTNNERFYDLAFFGRGYIPIYRYNGARRVEVFGDLYLPDDLKLKRSKLGRGYQCADLHDFLVVVKDAIARPDTTNMRYAWFREASKRTEDAHKERALGKSSTLRHGR
;
A
#
# COMPACT_ATOMS: atom_id res chain seq x y z
N MET A 1 36.43 34.31 3.85
CA MET A 1 36.64 32.88 4.19
C MET A 1 35.61 32.26 5.13
N ARG A 2 34.73 33.02 5.81
CA ARG A 2 33.71 32.43 6.73
C ARG A 2 32.49 31.79 6.04
N GLY A 3 32.14 32.21 4.82
CA GLY A 3 30.99 31.65 4.08
C GLY A 3 31.21 30.23 3.52
N PHE A 4 32.46 29.84 3.27
CA PHE A 4 32.78 28.53 2.68
C PHE A 4 32.62 27.37 3.68
N VAL A 5 32.83 27.63 4.96
CA VAL A 5 32.69 26.63 6.04
C VAL A 5 31.21 26.29 6.30
N LEU A 6 30.32 27.27 6.16
CA LEU A 6 28.87 27.06 6.33
C LEU A 6 28.24 26.26 5.18
N ALA A 7 28.73 26.43 3.94
CA ALA A 7 28.27 25.63 2.80
C ALA A 7 28.71 24.15 2.93
N LEU A 8 29.94 23.89 3.40
CA LEU A 8 30.44 22.53 3.57
C LEU A 8 29.72 21.76 4.69
N ALA A 9 29.34 22.44 5.77
CA ALA A 9 28.59 21.83 6.87
C ALA A 9 27.16 21.39 6.49
N LEU A 10 26.58 21.97 5.44
CA LEU A 10 25.24 21.61 4.94
C LEU A 10 25.25 20.46 3.91
N VAL A 11 26.39 20.15 3.30
CA VAL A 11 26.52 19.07 2.29
C VAL A 11 26.76 17.70 2.95
N ILE A 12 27.33 17.65 4.15
CA ILE A 12 27.63 16.39 4.83
C ILE A 12 26.35 15.62 5.28
N PRO A 13 25.29 16.27 5.78
CA PRO A 13 24.07 15.56 6.19
C PRO A 13 23.21 15.04 5.01
N SER A 14 23.35 15.59 3.80
CA SER A 14 22.53 15.16 2.65
C SER A 14 23.03 13.88 1.99
N LEU A 15 24.23 13.41 2.33
CA LEU A 15 24.84 12.23 1.72
C LEU A 15 24.28 10.89 2.24
N HIS A 16 23.51 10.87 3.34
CA HIS A 16 23.11 9.62 4.01
C HIS A 16 21.62 9.38 4.13
N THR A 17 20.76 10.20 3.51
CA THR A 17 19.31 9.95 3.50
C THR A 17 18.94 9.10 2.29
N GLN A 18 19.58 7.94 2.13
CA GLN A 18 19.02 6.89 1.28
C GLN A 18 17.88 6.27 2.08
N ALA A 19 16.64 6.49 1.62
CA ALA A 19 15.49 5.79 2.15
C ALA A 19 15.72 4.29 1.89
N TYR A 20 16.14 3.56 2.93
CA TYR A 20 16.26 2.11 2.89
C TYR A 20 14.84 1.55 2.81
N VAL A 21 14.39 1.23 1.60
CA VAL A 21 13.13 0.53 1.43
C VAL A 21 13.37 -0.88 1.95
N GLY A 22 12.70 -1.23 3.05
CA GLY A 22 12.84 -2.54 3.67
C GLY A 22 12.63 -3.62 2.62
N VAL A 23 13.64 -4.48 2.44
CA VAL A 23 13.50 -5.71 1.68
C VAL A 23 12.38 -6.53 2.32
N SER A 24 11.47 -7.08 1.51
CA SER A 24 10.38 -7.94 2.01
C SER A 24 10.37 -9.26 1.24
N THR A 25 10.00 -10.34 1.91
CA THR A 25 9.75 -11.62 1.23
C THR A 25 8.30 -11.72 0.77
N LEU A 26 8.03 -12.55 -0.24
CA LEU A 26 6.65 -12.82 -0.68
C LEU A 26 5.78 -13.35 0.47
N HIS A 27 6.33 -14.19 1.34
CA HIS A 27 5.63 -14.70 2.53
C HIS A 27 5.23 -13.57 3.47
N GLU A 28 6.14 -12.65 3.81
CA GLU A 28 5.82 -11.49 4.63
C GLU A 28 4.73 -10.63 3.97
N VAL A 29 4.80 -10.46 2.64
CA VAL A 29 3.79 -9.71 1.89
C VAL A 29 2.41 -10.34 1.96
N VAL A 30 2.34 -11.64 1.72
CA VAL A 30 1.12 -12.43 1.83
C VAL A 30 0.57 -12.42 3.25
N ASP A 31 1.41 -12.64 4.26
CA ASP A 31 0.99 -12.75 5.66
C ASP A 31 0.40 -11.44 6.20
N ASN A 32 1.03 -10.31 5.87
CA ASN A 32 0.59 -9.01 6.35
C ASN A 32 -0.52 -8.36 5.52
N SER A 33 -0.86 -8.93 4.36
CA SER A 33 -1.98 -8.46 3.54
C SER A 33 -3.34 -8.89 4.10
N ASP A 34 -4.35 -8.06 3.92
CA ASP A 34 -5.73 -8.39 4.30
C ASP A 34 -6.51 -9.02 3.15
N ALA A 35 -6.13 -8.69 1.90
CA ALA A 35 -6.72 -9.24 0.70
C ALA A 35 -5.70 -9.45 -0.42
N ILE A 36 -5.93 -10.49 -1.23
CA ILE A 36 -5.15 -10.77 -2.43
C ILE A 36 -6.10 -11.19 -3.55
N TYR A 37 -6.08 -10.44 -4.65
CA TYR A 37 -6.98 -10.63 -5.79
C TYR A 37 -6.21 -10.75 -7.10
N VAL A 38 -6.74 -11.52 -8.04
CA VAL A 38 -6.46 -11.35 -9.47
C VAL A 38 -7.62 -10.55 -10.04
N ALA A 39 -7.31 -9.45 -10.74
CA ALA A 39 -8.33 -8.53 -11.20
C ALA A 39 -7.97 -7.91 -12.54
N LYS A 40 -8.95 -7.29 -13.19
CA LYS A 40 -8.78 -6.48 -14.40
C LYS A 40 -9.19 -5.05 -14.12
N VAL A 41 -8.33 -4.07 -14.42
CA VAL A 41 -8.65 -2.65 -14.30
C VAL A 41 -9.73 -2.30 -15.32
N VAL A 42 -10.90 -1.86 -14.86
CA VAL A 42 -12.07 -1.57 -15.72
C VAL A 42 -12.43 -0.10 -15.77
N GLU A 43 -11.93 0.70 -14.83
CA GLU A 43 -12.21 2.12 -14.76
C GLU A 43 -11.08 2.81 -13.99
N ILE A 44 -10.72 4.00 -14.46
CA ILE A 44 -9.73 4.86 -13.81
C ILE A 44 -10.43 6.19 -13.54
N ILE A 45 -10.53 6.57 -12.27
CA ILE A 45 -11.16 7.78 -11.79
C ILE A 45 -10.04 8.77 -11.46
N GLU A 46 -10.00 9.89 -12.19
CA GLU A 46 -9.05 10.96 -11.94
C GLU A 46 -9.76 12.17 -11.33
N TYR A 47 -9.24 12.65 -10.19
CA TYR A 47 -9.77 13.82 -9.50
C TYR A 47 -8.62 14.65 -8.91
N LYS A 48 -8.38 15.84 -9.49
CA LYS A 48 -7.22 16.69 -9.14
C LYS A 48 -5.90 15.92 -9.31
N SER A 49 -5.16 15.72 -8.22
CA SER A 49 -3.92 14.94 -8.18
C SER A 49 -4.13 13.47 -7.78
N TYR A 50 -5.37 13.04 -7.61
CA TYR A 50 -5.71 11.66 -7.27
C TYR A 50 -6.10 10.87 -8.51
N LYS A 51 -5.63 9.64 -8.55
CA LYS A 51 -5.96 8.63 -9.54
C LYS A 51 -6.32 7.36 -8.79
N ILE A 52 -7.56 6.89 -8.96
CA ILE A 52 -8.08 5.67 -8.34
C ILE A 52 -8.42 4.70 -9.45
N ALA A 53 -7.92 3.48 -9.34
CA ALA A 53 -8.30 2.40 -10.24
C ALA A 53 -9.38 1.53 -9.59
N LYS A 54 -10.43 1.24 -10.37
CA LYS A 54 -11.42 0.22 -10.07
C LYS A 54 -11.08 -1.01 -10.90
N ALA A 55 -10.83 -2.12 -10.23
CA ALA A 55 -10.55 -3.39 -10.86
C ALA A 55 -11.67 -4.40 -10.58
N ARG A 56 -12.17 -5.05 -11.63
CA ARG A 56 -13.11 -6.18 -11.50
C ARG A 56 -12.32 -7.41 -11.09
N VAL A 57 -12.66 -8.00 -9.96
CA VAL A 57 -11.99 -9.18 -9.40
C VAL A 57 -12.39 -10.40 -10.22
N SER A 58 -11.41 -11.15 -10.73
CA SER A 58 -11.62 -12.43 -11.41
C SER A 58 -11.41 -13.60 -10.48
N ASP A 59 -10.40 -13.53 -9.62
CA ASP A 59 -10.08 -14.58 -8.64
C ASP A 59 -9.74 -13.97 -7.29
N ILE A 60 -10.20 -14.64 -6.24
CA ILE A 60 -9.92 -14.27 -4.85
C ILE A 60 -8.98 -15.32 -4.27
N LEU A 61 -7.80 -14.88 -3.85
CA LEU A 61 -6.81 -15.75 -3.21
C LEU A 61 -6.87 -15.63 -1.68
N LYS A 62 -7.02 -14.40 -1.18
CA LYS A 62 -7.13 -14.07 0.24
C LYS A 62 -8.12 -12.93 0.44
N GLY A 63 -8.80 -12.90 1.57
CA GLY A 63 -9.69 -11.80 1.96
C GLY A 63 -11.16 -12.03 1.60
N PRO A 64 -12.01 -10.99 1.79
CA PRO A 64 -13.44 -11.06 1.51
C PRO A 64 -13.77 -11.17 0.02
N HIS A 65 -15.02 -11.59 -0.26
CA HIS A 65 -15.53 -11.68 -1.62
C HIS A 65 -16.11 -10.34 -2.09
N TYR A 66 -15.46 -9.72 -3.08
CA TYR A 66 -15.96 -8.53 -3.76
C TYR A 66 -15.93 -8.69 -5.28
N GLU A 67 -16.90 -8.06 -5.95
CA GLU A 67 -16.90 -7.95 -7.42
C GLU A 67 -15.84 -6.96 -7.90
N PHE A 68 -15.63 -5.87 -7.15
CA PHE A 68 -14.68 -4.81 -7.49
C PHE A 68 -13.75 -4.50 -6.32
N ALA A 69 -12.48 -4.28 -6.64
CA ALA A 69 -11.49 -3.70 -5.76
C ALA A 69 -11.15 -2.28 -6.22
N PHE A 70 -11.01 -1.37 -5.27
CA PHE A 70 -10.59 0.01 -5.52
C PHE A 70 -9.23 0.23 -4.86
N PHE A 71 -8.30 0.81 -5.59
CA PHE A 71 -6.95 1.09 -5.10
C PHE A 71 -6.41 2.38 -5.71
N ARG A 72 -5.43 2.98 -5.03
CA ARG A 72 -4.74 4.18 -5.50
C ARG A 72 -3.83 3.81 -6.69
N ALA A 73 -3.96 4.55 -7.77
CA ALA A 73 -3.20 4.38 -9.01
C ALA A 73 -2.36 5.63 -9.34
N VAL A 74 -1.76 6.23 -8.31
CA VAL A 74 -0.93 7.44 -8.44
C VAL A 74 0.52 7.04 -8.20
N SER A 75 1.38 7.32 -9.18
CA SER A 75 2.81 7.23 -8.97
C SER A 75 3.23 8.18 -7.85
N THR A 76 3.70 7.65 -6.72
CA THR A 76 4.30 8.50 -5.68
C THR A 76 5.81 8.55 -5.86
N TRP A 77 6.43 9.65 -5.42
CA TRP A 77 7.89 9.84 -5.48
C TRP A 77 8.67 8.79 -4.65
N THR A 78 7.99 8.12 -3.71
CA THR A 78 8.53 7.03 -2.89
C THR A 78 7.91 5.71 -3.31
N CYS A 79 8.47 5.10 -4.36
CA CYS A 79 8.38 3.66 -4.62
C CYS A 79 7.00 3.07 -4.97
N ASP A 80 5.97 3.88 -5.16
CA ASP A 80 4.65 3.40 -5.61
C ASP A 80 4.54 3.59 -7.13
N ILE A 81 4.70 2.50 -7.89
CA ILE A 81 4.47 2.49 -9.36
C ILE A 81 3.18 1.73 -9.62
N SER A 82 2.09 2.28 -9.14
CA SER A 82 0.74 1.85 -9.50
C SER A 82 0.22 2.69 -10.67
N SER A 83 0.98 2.80 -11.76
CA SER A 83 0.47 3.41 -12.99
C SER A 83 -0.49 2.44 -13.69
N ALA A 84 -1.62 2.16 -13.04
CA ALA A 84 -2.63 1.26 -13.56
C ALA A 84 -3.13 1.76 -14.91
N GLU A 85 -3.23 0.84 -15.86
CA GLU A 85 -3.76 1.10 -17.19
C GLU A 85 -5.14 0.44 -17.37
N LEU A 86 -6.01 1.09 -18.14
CA LEU A 86 -7.34 0.56 -18.40
C LEU A 86 -7.25 -0.76 -19.18
N GLY A 87 -7.92 -1.80 -18.70
CA GLY A 87 -7.94 -3.14 -19.30
C GLY A 87 -6.83 -4.09 -18.84
N GLU A 88 -5.87 -3.58 -18.07
CA GLU A 88 -4.74 -4.32 -17.53
C GLU A 88 -5.19 -5.42 -16.56
N ASP A 89 -4.58 -6.60 -16.68
CA ASP A 89 -4.71 -7.67 -15.69
C ASP A 89 -3.68 -7.44 -14.58
N VAL A 90 -4.05 -7.61 -13.32
CA VAL A 90 -3.19 -7.31 -12.17
C VAL A 90 -3.41 -8.32 -11.06
N VAL A 91 -2.34 -8.65 -10.32
CA VAL A 91 -2.44 -9.23 -8.98
C VAL A 91 -2.36 -8.09 -7.97
N LEU A 92 -3.41 -7.92 -7.18
CA LEU A 92 -3.51 -6.91 -6.14
C LEU A 92 -3.28 -7.57 -4.78
N VAL A 93 -2.28 -7.08 -4.05
CA VAL A 93 -2.05 -7.40 -2.64
C VAL A 93 -2.37 -6.15 -1.82
N LEU A 94 -3.38 -6.26 -0.98
CA LEU A 94 -4.09 -5.13 -0.42
C LEU A 94 -4.07 -5.20 1.11
N ASN A 95 -3.86 -4.05 1.74
CA ASN A 95 -4.07 -3.86 3.16
C ASN A 95 -5.38 -3.12 3.37
N ASP A 96 -6.18 -3.59 4.32
CA ASP A 96 -7.40 -2.95 4.77
C ASP A 96 -7.00 -1.71 5.56
N ASN A 97 -6.78 -0.61 4.83
CA ASN A 97 -6.64 0.70 5.42
C ASN A 97 -8.03 1.20 5.83
N VAL A 98 -8.67 0.48 6.75
CA VAL A 98 -9.67 1.05 7.63
C VAL A 98 -8.91 1.97 8.59
N ASP A 99 -8.43 3.10 8.09
CA ASP A 99 -8.26 4.23 8.97
C ASP A 99 -9.69 4.57 9.44
N ARG A 100 -10.01 4.11 10.66
CA ARG A 100 -11.34 4.16 11.29
C ARG A 100 -11.84 5.58 11.55
N THR A 101 -11.20 6.58 10.98
CA THR A 101 -11.73 7.93 10.77
C THR A 101 -12.78 7.92 9.66
N ILE A 102 -13.75 6.99 9.76
CA ILE A 102 -15.09 7.24 9.23
C ILE A 102 -15.66 8.33 10.12
N VAL A 103 -15.40 9.58 9.74
CA VAL A 103 -16.16 10.71 10.26
C VAL A 103 -17.56 10.56 9.68
N ASP A 104 -18.48 10.17 10.55
CA ASP A 104 -19.93 10.38 10.49
C ASP A 104 -20.44 10.75 9.07
N SER A 105 -20.79 9.73 8.28
CA SER A 105 -21.20 9.83 6.88
C SER A 105 -22.36 10.81 6.64
N ASP A 106 -23.13 11.10 7.69
CA ASP A 106 -24.27 12.02 7.66
C ASP A 106 -23.87 13.49 7.47
N LYS A 107 -22.60 13.86 7.72
CA LYS A 107 -22.10 15.22 7.47
C LYS A 107 -21.48 15.44 6.09
N TYR A 108 -21.12 14.38 5.36
CA TYR A 108 -20.30 14.49 4.15
C TYR A 108 -21.02 14.21 2.83
N THR A 109 -22.27 13.72 2.87
CA THR A 109 -23.09 13.51 1.67
C THR A 109 -23.48 14.82 0.95
N ARG A 110 -23.15 16.00 1.51
CA ARG A 110 -23.46 17.31 0.94
C ARG A 110 -22.40 18.40 1.15
N ALA A 111 -21.19 18.06 1.58
CA ALA A 111 -20.12 19.04 1.69
C ALA A 111 -19.62 19.42 0.28
N THR A 112 -20.24 20.42 -0.33
CA THR A 112 -19.55 21.28 -1.30
C THR A 112 -18.25 21.73 -0.64
N PHE A 113 -17.11 21.51 -1.29
CA PHE A 113 -15.76 21.87 -0.80
C PHE A 113 -15.53 23.38 -0.61
N ASP A 114 -16.59 24.18 -0.45
CA ASP A 114 -16.53 25.60 -0.15
C ASP A 114 -16.37 25.81 1.36
N GLY A 115 -15.17 26.23 1.78
CA GLY A 115 -14.92 26.71 3.14
C GLY A 115 -14.01 25.85 4.02
N VAL A 116 -13.48 24.74 3.51
CA VAL A 116 -12.44 23.97 4.22
C VAL A 116 -11.07 24.56 3.88
N SER A 117 -10.22 24.81 4.87
CA SER A 117 -8.85 25.29 4.61
C SER A 117 -8.13 24.29 3.69
N GLU A 118 -7.27 24.74 2.77
CA GLU A 118 -6.60 23.85 1.80
C GLU A 118 -5.84 22.70 2.48
N LEU A 119 -5.33 22.94 3.70
CA LEU A 119 -4.63 21.95 4.51
C LEU A 119 -5.58 20.90 5.13
N GLU A 120 -6.75 21.31 5.60
CA GLU A 120 -7.80 20.39 6.08
C GLU A 120 -8.46 19.67 4.91
N ALA A 121 -8.66 20.34 3.78
CA ALA A 121 -9.12 19.73 2.54
C ALA A 121 -8.10 18.69 2.07
N ARG A 122 -6.78 18.94 2.18
CA ARG A 122 -5.74 17.93 1.91
C ARG A 122 -5.84 16.74 2.86
N ARG A 123 -5.86 16.96 4.17
CA ARG A 123 -5.94 15.88 5.18
C ARG A 123 -7.23 15.05 5.07
N LEU A 124 -8.38 15.72 4.88
CA LEU A 124 -9.65 15.06 4.64
C LEU A 124 -9.68 14.39 3.26
N SER A 125 -9.03 14.97 2.24
CA SER A 125 -9.02 14.38 0.91
C SER A 125 -8.25 13.07 0.82
N GLU A 126 -7.16 12.90 1.57
CA GLU A 126 -6.33 11.69 1.48
C GLU A 126 -7.05 10.43 1.97
N THR A 127 -7.99 10.58 2.91
CA THR A 127 -8.79 9.47 3.49
C THR A 127 -10.24 9.42 3.00
N HIS A 128 -10.86 10.56 2.64
CA HIS A 128 -12.30 10.63 2.34
C HIS A 128 -12.63 10.75 0.85
N VAL A 129 -11.68 11.16 -0.01
CA VAL A 129 -11.90 11.20 -1.47
C VAL A 129 -12.22 9.81 -2.04
N PRO A 130 -11.57 8.72 -1.62
CA PRO A 130 -11.89 7.41 -2.17
C PRO A 130 -13.32 6.97 -1.86
N LEU A 131 -13.82 7.21 -0.64
CA LEU A 131 -15.18 6.86 -0.24
C LEU A 131 -16.21 7.64 -1.07
N ALA A 132 -16.02 8.96 -1.18
CA ALA A 132 -16.91 9.85 -1.92
C ALA A 132 -16.93 9.56 -3.44
N LEU A 133 -15.80 9.14 -4.02
CA LEU A 133 -15.69 8.84 -5.45
C LEU A 133 -16.22 7.45 -5.82
N THR A 134 -16.13 6.48 -4.90
CA THR A 134 -16.41 5.07 -5.22
C THR A 134 -17.75 4.59 -4.68
N ASN A 135 -18.34 5.32 -3.73
CA ASN A 135 -19.54 4.91 -2.98
C ASN A 135 -19.41 3.48 -2.41
N ASN A 136 -18.20 3.07 -2.06
CA ASN A 136 -17.88 1.75 -1.51
C ASN A 136 -17.43 1.89 -0.06
N GLU A 137 -17.99 1.07 0.83
CA GLU A 137 -17.68 1.09 2.27
C GLU A 137 -16.22 0.75 2.60
N ARG A 138 -15.49 0.11 1.66
CA ARG A 138 -14.08 -0.25 1.86
C ARG A 138 -13.21 0.21 0.72
N PHE A 139 -12.15 0.93 1.09
CA PHE A 139 -11.05 1.29 0.22
C PHE A 139 -9.80 0.59 0.69
N TYR A 140 -9.09 -0.04 -0.24
CA TYR A 140 -7.85 -0.72 0.06
C TYR A 140 -6.67 0.13 -0.40
N ASP A 141 -5.61 0.15 0.40
CA ASP A 141 -4.32 0.63 -0.05
C ASP A 141 -3.45 -0.55 -0.48
N LEU A 142 -2.56 -0.27 -1.44
CA LEU A 142 -1.59 -1.24 -1.89
C LEU A 142 -0.67 -1.59 -0.72
N ALA A 143 -0.59 -2.88 -0.42
CA ALA A 143 0.27 -3.35 0.64
C ALA A 143 1.74 -2.99 0.33
N PHE A 144 2.55 -2.85 1.39
CA PHE A 144 4.00 -2.68 1.28
C PHE A 144 4.46 -1.51 0.41
N PHE A 145 3.95 -0.30 0.69
CA PHE A 145 4.43 0.95 0.07
C PHE A 145 4.34 0.93 -1.47
N GLY A 146 3.24 0.41 -2.02
CA GLY A 146 3.00 0.35 -3.47
C GLY A 146 3.44 -0.94 -4.15
N ARG A 147 4.12 -1.85 -3.44
CA ARG A 147 4.51 -3.17 -3.98
C ARG A 147 3.35 -4.16 -4.10
N GLY A 148 2.19 -3.82 -3.54
CA GLY A 148 0.98 -4.61 -3.68
C GLY A 148 0.39 -4.60 -5.09
N TYR A 149 0.93 -3.80 -5.99
CA TYR A 149 0.56 -3.76 -7.39
C TYR A 149 1.50 -4.62 -8.23
N ILE A 150 1.01 -5.73 -8.77
CA ILE A 150 1.82 -6.70 -9.54
C ILE A 150 1.17 -6.90 -10.92
N PRO A 151 1.64 -6.22 -11.97
CA PRO A 151 0.99 -6.27 -13.28
C PRO A 151 1.15 -7.64 -13.93
N ILE A 152 0.10 -8.06 -14.65
CA ILE A 152 0.06 -9.31 -15.42
C ILE A 152 0.10 -8.96 -16.91
N TYR A 153 1.08 -9.50 -17.61
CA TYR A 153 1.22 -9.30 -19.06
C TYR A 153 1.38 -10.63 -19.79
N ARG A 154 1.26 -10.60 -21.13
CA ARG A 154 1.47 -11.76 -21.99
C ARG A 154 2.82 -11.68 -22.69
N TYR A 155 3.60 -12.76 -22.63
CA TYR A 155 4.85 -12.89 -23.36
C TYR A 155 4.97 -14.28 -23.97
N ASN A 156 5.09 -14.32 -25.30
CA ASN A 156 5.07 -15.56 -26.10
C ASN A 156 3.85 -16.45 -25.76
N GLY A 157 2.67 -15.84 -25.63
CA GLY A 157 1.41 -16.52 -25.29
C GLY A 157 1.21 -16.85 -23.81
N ALA A 158 2.28 -16.92 -23.02
CA ALA A 158 2.22 -17.18 -21.58
C ALA A 158 1.89 -15.92 -20.77
N ARG A 159 1.05 -16.05 -19.73
CA ARG A 159 0.77 -14.98 -18.76
C ARG A 159 1.89 -14.94 -17.72
N ARG A 160 2.38 -13.74 -17.41
CA ARG A 160 3.49 -13.53 -16.48
C ARG A 160 3.19 -12.38 -15.55
N VAL A 161 3.80 -12.44 -14.37
CA VAL A 161 3.83 -11.33 -13.43
C VAL A 161 5.17 -10.61 -13.50
N GLU A 162 5.13 -9.31 -13.24
CA GLU A 162 6.33 -8.52 -12.99
C GLU A 162 6.37 -8.08 -11.54
N VAL A 163 7.48 -8.40 -10.89
CA VAL A 163 7.67 -8.17 -9.47
C VAL A 163 8.88 -7.27 -9.28
N PHE A 164 8.76 -6.31 -8.37
CA PHE A 164 9.88 -5.47 -7.98
C PHE A 164 11.01 -6.30 -7.37
N GLY A 165 12.25 -5.95 -7.69
CA GLY A 165 13.44 -6.68 -7.29
C GLY A 165 13.78 -6.59 -5.80
N ASP A 166 13.02 -5.79 -5.04
CA ASP A 166 13.07 -5.72 -3.58
C ASP A 166 12.04 -6.63 -2.89
N LEU A 167 11.15 -7.28 -3.66
CA LEU A 167 10.34 -8.40 -3.21
C LEU A 167 11.09 -9.70 -3.49
N TYR A 168 11.55 -10.36 -2.43
CA TYR A 168 12.26 -11.63 -2.52
C TYR A 168 11.26 -12.75 -2.76
N LEU A 169 11.42 -13.38 -3.91
CA LEU A 169 10.64 -14.54 -4.33
C LEU A 169 11.36 -15.82 -3.89
N PRO A 170 10.64 -16.87 -3.48
CA PRO A 170 11.22 -18.17 -3.17
C PRO A 170 12.08 -18.73 -4.32
N ASP A 171 13.14 -19.46 -3.98
CA ASP A 171 14.14 -19.98 -4.93
C ASP A 171 13.54 -20.99 -5.94
N ASP A 172 12.44 -21.64 -5.58
CA ASP A 172 11.69 -22.55 -6.45
C ASP A 172 10.90 -21.83 -7.53
N LEU A 173 10.66 -20.52 -7.39
CA LEU A 173 10.08 -19.70 -8.44
C LEU A 173 11.13 -19.45 -9.52
N LYS A 174 10.94 -20.03 -10.71
CA LYS A 174 11.89 -19.88 -11.84
C LYS A 174 11.88 -18.46 -12.38
N LEU A 175 12.72 -17.60 -11.80
CA LEU A 175 12.84 -16.21 -12.20
C LEU A 175 13.51 -16.06 -13.56
N LYS A 176 12.93 -15.20 -14.39
CA LYS A 176 13.53 -14.71 -15.63
C LYS A 176 13.82 -13.21 -15.47
N ARG A 177 14.89 -12.73 -16.11
CA ARG A 177 15.17 -11.29 -16.18
C ARG A 177 13.99 -10.58 -16.83
N SER A 178 13.54 -9.49 -16.20
CA SER A 178 12.51 -8.63 -16.76
C SER A 178 12.97 -7.87 -18.01
N LYS A 179 12.00 -7.47 -18.83
CA LYS A 179 12.16 -6.50 -19.92
C LYS A 179 12.09 -5.03 -19.47
N LEU A 180 11.48 -4.69 -18.33
CA LEU A 180 11.34 -3.29 -17.88
C LEU A 180 12.63 -2.71 -17.28
N GLY A 181 13.72 -3.49 -17.18
CA GLY A 181 15.05 -3.00 -16.85
C GLY A 181 15.64 -3.62 -15.58
N ARG A 182 16.64 -2.94 -15.02
CA ARG A 182 17.32 -3.41 -13.80
C ARG A 182 16.37 -3.30 -12.61
N GLY A 183 16.29 -4.36 -11.81
CA GLY A 183 15.51 -4.35 -10.57
C GLY A 183 14.09 -4.86 -10.70
N TYR A 184 13.71 -5.52 -11.80
CA TYR A 184 12.47 -6.29 -11.87
C TYR A 184 12.75 -7.75 -12.17
N GLN A 185 11.94 -8.61 -11.57
CA GLN A 185 11.94 -10.05 -11.78
C GLN A 185 10.62 -10.46 -12.43
N CYS A 186 10.67 -11.48 -13.30
CA CYS A 186 9.47 -12.00 -13.93
C CYS A 186 9.31 -13.48 -13.63
N ALA A 187 8.08 -13.88 -13.37
CA ALA A 187 7.70 -15.27 -13.15
C ALA A 187 6.49 -15.63 -14.02
N ASP A 188 6.31 -16.93 -14.25
CA ASP A 188 5.05 -17.42 -14.81
C ASP A 188 3.90 -17.11 -13.83
N LEU A 189 2.75 -16.66 -14.34
CA LEU A 189 1.62 -16.34 -13.48
C LEU A 189 1.16 -17.57 -12.70
N HIS A 190 1.11 -18.75 -13.34
CA HIS A 190 0.65 -19.96 -12.66
C HIS A 190 1.54 -20.30 -11.46
N ASP A 191 2.85 -20.37 -11.69
CA ASP A 191 3.84 -20.68 -10.65
C ASP A 191 3.78 -19.65 -9.52
N PHE A 192 3.66 -18.37 -9.85
CA PHE A 192 3.52 -17.30 -8.85
C PHE A 192 2.28 -17.48 -7.99
N LEU A 193 1.11 -17.75 -8.59
CA LEU A 193 -0.13 -17.96 -7.84
C LEU A 193 -0.08 -19.24 -7.00
N VAL A 194 0.65 -20.27 -7.42
CA VAL A 194 0.88 -21.48 -6.60
C VAL A 194 1.66 -21.14 -5.34
N VAL A 195 2.76 -20.39 -5.46
CA VAL A 195 3.57 -19.95 -4.31
C VAL A 195 2.76 -19.05 -3.38
N VAL A 196 1.98 -18.10 -3.91
CA VAL A 196 1.09 -17.26 -3.11
C VAL A 196 0.07 -18.11 -2.33
N LYS A 197 -0.54 -19.11 -2.98
CA LYS A 197 -1.50 -20.01 -2.31
C LYS A 197 -0.83 -20.87 -1.23
N ASP A 198 0.38 -21.35 -1.47
CA ASP A 198 1.13 -22.10 -0.44
C ASP A 198 1.47 -21.20 0.76
N ALA A 199 1.90 -19.96 0.51
CA ALA A 199 2.14 -18.98 1.56
C ALA A 199 0.88 -18.66 2.38
N ILE A 200 -0.29 -18.55 1.72
CA ILE A 200 -1.58 -18.38 2.41
C ILE A 200 -1.91 -19.60 3.28
N ALA A 201 -1.66 -20.81 2.78
CA ALA A 201 -1.97 -22.05 3.47
C ALA A 201 -1.01 -22.36 4.63
N ARG A 202 0.19 -21.79 4.60
CA ARG A 202 1.26 -21.99 5.59
C ARG A 202 1.75 -20.64 6.11
N PRO A 203 0.92 -19.93 6.90
CA PRO A 203 1.35 -18.66 7.47
C PRO A 203 2.61 -18.87 8.30
N ASP A 204 3.65 -18.06 8.05
CA ASP A 204 4.92 -18.24 8.71
C ASP A 204 4.76 -17.85 10.19
N THR A 205 4.86 -18.84 11.08
CA THR A 205 4.80 -18.60 12.54
C THR A 205 5.95 -17.73 13.05
N THR A 206 7.00 -17.53 12.26
CA THR A 206 8.13 -16.64 12.56
C THR A 206 7.72 -15.15 12.52
N ASN A 207 6.59 -14.81 11.92
CA ASN A 207 6.06 -13.44 11.81
C ASN A 207 5.50 -12.82 13.11
N MET A 208 5.72 -13.43 14.28
CA MET A 208 5.49 -12.77 15.59
C MET A 208 6.16 -11.39 15.67
N ARG A 209 7.26 -11.19 14.95
CA ARG A 209 7.98 -9.90 14.92
C ARG A 209 7.16 -8.78 14.27
N TYR A 210 6.43 -9.06 13.20
CA TYR A 210 5.53 -8.08 12.56
C TYR A 210 4.24 -7.87 13.34
N ALA A 211 3.69 -8.93 13.97
CA ALA A 211 2.59 -8.78 14.91
C ALA A 211 2.99 -7.84 16.07
N TRP A 212 4.20 -7.99 16.59
CA TRP A 212 4.76 -7.09 17.60
C TRP A 212 4.96 -5.66 17.09
N PHE A 213 5.48 -5.47 15.87
CA PHE A 213 5.59 -4.12 15.28
C PHE A 213 4.22 -3.46 15.06
N ARG A 214 3.21 -4.20 14.59
CA ARG A 214 1.83 -3.69 14.47
C ARG A 214 1.26 -3.31 15.84
N GLU A 215 1.43 -4.17 16.84
CA GLU A 215 1.02 -3.92 18.23
C GLU A 215 1.72 -2.67 18.79
N ALA A 216 3.03 -2.51 18.55
CA ALA A 216 3.82 -1.38 19.01
C ALA A 216 3.45 -0.07 18.30
N SER A 217 3.21 -0.10 16.98
CA SER A 217 2.72 1.05 16.22
C SER A 217 1.36 1.50 16.75
N LYS A 218 0.44 0.54 16.93
CA LYS A 218 -0.90 0.79 17.49
C LYS A 218 -0.84 1.42 18.89
N ARG A 219 0.02 0.90 19.78
CA ARG A 219 0.23 1.49 21.12
C ARG A 219 0.75 2.93 21.05
N THR A 220 1.64 3.21 20.10
CA THR A 220 2.19 4.54 19.90
C THR A 220 1.12 5.52 19.40
N GLU A 221 0.32 5.10 18.42
CA GLU A 221 -0.82 5.87 17.92
C GLU A 221 -1.88 6.13 19.00
N ASP A 222 -2.25 5.11 19.78
CA ASP A 222 -3.20 5.24 20.88
C ASP A 222 -2.69 6.22 21.94
N ALA A 223 -1.40 6.16 22.29
CA ALA A 223 -0.77 7.12 23.20
C ALA A 223 -0.78 8.56 22.66
N HIS A 224 -0.58 8.74 21.34
CA HIS A 224 -0.72 10.05 20.70
C HIS A 224 -2.16 10.56 20.72
N LYS A 225 -3.16 9.70 20.48
CA LYS A 225 -4.58 10.04 20.57
C LYS A 225 -5.00 10.43 21.99
N GLU A 226 -4.55 9.71 23.01
CA GLU A 226 -4.84 10.05 24.41
C GLU A 226 -4.25 11.40 24.82
N ARG A 227 -3.02 11.71 24.39
CA ARG A 227 -2.39 13.03 24.60
C ARG A 227 -3.17 14.15 23.91
N ALA A 228 -3.61 13.93 22.66
CA ALA A 228 -4.38 14.91 21.91
C ALA A 228 -5.75 15.21 22.57
N LEU A 229 -6.36 14.22 23.23
CA LEU A 229 -7.62 14.38 23.96
C LEU A 229 -7.47 15.02 25.35
N GLY A 230 -6.26 15.46 25.74
CA GLY A 230 -6.02 16.07 27.05
C GLY A 230 -6.22 15.09 28.21
N LYS A 231 -6.28 13.78 27.95
CA LYS A 231 -6.28 12.75 28.99
C LYS A 231 -4.86 12.62 29.52
N SER A 232 -4.44 13.59 30.34
CA SER A 232 -3.25 13.45 31.14
C SER A 232 -3.50 12.29 32.10
N SER A 233 -2.84 11.16 31.86
CA SER A 233 -2.84 10.04 32.79
C SER A 233 -2.22 10.54 34.10
N THR A 234 -3.08 11.02 34.99
CA THR A 234 -2.71 11.32 36.37
C THR A 234 -2.43 9.98 37.04
N LEU A 235 -1.22 9.48 36.84
CA LEU A 235 -0.65 8.37 37.59
C LEU A 235 -0.60 8.80 39.05
N ARG A 236 -1.71 8.56 39.77
CA ARG A 236 -1.77 8.63 41.22
C ARG A 236 -0.76 7.63 41.75
N HIS A 237 0.41 8.12 42.12
CA HIS A 237 1.34 7.40 42.95
C HIS A 237 0.69 7.27 44.33
N GLY A 238 -0.01 6.17 44.56
CA GLY A 238 -0.40 5.72 45.89
C GLY A 238 0.86 5.31 46.65
N ARG A 239 1.13 5.99 47.76
CA ARG A 239 2.07 5.53 48.78
C ARG A 239 1.46 4.42 49.61
#